data_AF-A0A410TKL5-F1
#
_entry.id   AF-A0A410TKL5-F1
#
_cell.length_a   1.000
_cell.length_b   1.000
_cell.length_c   1.000
_cell.angle_alpha   90.00
_cell.angle_beta   90.00
_cell.angle_gamma   90.00
#
_symmetry.space_group_name_H-M   'P 1'
#
loop_
_entity.id
_entity.type
_entity.pdbx_description
1 polymer ?
#
loop_
_entity_poly.entity_id
_entity_poly.type
_entity_poly.pdbx_seq_one_letter_code
_entity_poly.pdbx_strand_id
1 'polypeptide(L)'
;MMSELNWPTEFDRTPAEQRRSYPHGFQVSQTEAFKNILTELRKFDDISQIDIQTAAPHNSQFPNIPRSSADPSDPGVLVLWQRDGQQYVAPCDQWDNLRDNAQAVYHYLNAKRGMERWGVGTTEHEFMTQQVEKEPVNR
;
A
#
# COMPACT_ATOMS: atom_id res chain seq x y z
N MET A 1 -18.00 -14.99 -0.24
CA MET A 1 -16.69 -15.38 0.30
C MET A 1 -15.95 -14.09 0.58
N MET A 2 -15.56 -13.87 1.83
CA MET A 2 -14.71 -12.72 2.20
C MET A 2 -13.35 -12.98 1.54
N SER A 3 -12.93 -12.14 0.60
CA SER A 3 -11.58 -12.23 0.04
C SER A 3 -10.61 -11.88 1.17
N GLU A 4 -9.88 -12.89 1.64
CA GLU A 4 -8.87 -12.75 2.69
C GLU A 4 -7.71 -11.92 2.14
N LEU A 5 -7.40 -10.81 2.81
CA LEU A 5 -6.25 -9.97 2.48
C LEU A 5 -5.00 -10.71 2.97
N ASN A 6 -4.05 -11.01 2.09
CA ASN A 6 -2.80 -11.71 2.42
C ASN A 6 -1.84 -10.79 3.17
N TRP A 7 -2.21 -10.43 4.40
CA TRP A 7 -1.43 -9.51 5.22
C TRP A 7 -0.11 -10.16 5.67
N PRO A 8 1.05 -9.49 5.50
CA PRO A 8 2.32 -10.08 5.89
C PRO A 8 2.43 -10.22 7.42
N THR A 9 2.96 -11.34 7.89
CA THR A 9 3.00 -11.71 9.31
C THR A 9 3.91 -10.82 10.16
N GLU A 10 4.79 -10.07 9.51
CA GLU A 10 5.74 -9.16 10.13
C GLU A 10 5.09 -7.82 10.55
N PHE A 11 3.88 -7.54 10.08
CA PHE A 11 3.16 -6.30 10.40
C PHE A 11 1.94 -6.60 11.27
N ASP A 12 1.90 -5.97 12.44
CA ASP A 12 0.72 -6.02 13.30
C ASP A 12 -0.49 -5.41 12.58
N ARG A 13 -1.66 -6.04 12.73
CA ARG A 13 -2.94 -5.48 12.30
C ARG A 13 -3.40 -4.41 13.28
N THR A 14 -4.04 -3.37 12.77
CA THR A 14 -4.83 -2.46 13.61
C THR A 14 -6.15 -3.14 13.98
N PRO A 15 -6.47 -3.32 15.27
CA PRO A 15 -7.76 -3.87 15.70
C PRO A 15 -8.94 -3.04 15.17
N ALA A 16 -10.02 -3.69 14.78
CA ALA A 16 -11.13 -3.03 14.08
C ALA A 16 -11.75 -1.88 14.91
N GLU A 17 -11.82 -2.04 16.22
CA GLU A 17 -12.32 -1.04 17.18
C GLU A 17 -11.40 0.17 17.37
N GLN A 18 -10.13 0.07 16.95
CA GLN A 18 -9.15 1.16 17.01
C GLN A 18 -9.04 1.93 15.69
N ARG A 19 -9.60 1.39 14.60
CA ARG A 19 -9.65 2.06 13.30
C ARG A 19 -10.58 3.27 13.39
N ARG A 20 -10.15 4.36 12.76
CA ARG A 20 -10.89 5.63 12.74
C ARG A 20 -10.72 6.32 11.40
N SER A 21 -11.58 7.29 11.10
CA SER A 21 -11.39 8.14 9.93
C SER A 21 -10.17 9.03 10.12
N TYR A 22 -9.48 9.36 9.02
CA TYR A 22 -8.32 10.26 9.09
C TYR A 22 -8.75 11.68 9.54
N PRO A 23 -8.21 12.22 10.66
CA PRO A 23 -8.77 13.42 11.29
C PRO A 23 -8.59 14.70 10.47
N HIS A 24 -7.56 14.79 9.63
CA HIS A 24 -7.33 15.97 8.78
C HIS A 24 -8.00 15.85 7.40
N GLY A 25 -8.76 14.77 7.17
CA GLY A 25 -9.61 14.55 5.99
C GLY A 25 -8.91 14.74 4.65
N PHE A 26 -8.40 13.65 4.06
CA PHE A 26 -7.85 13.73 2.71
C PHE A 26 -8.91 14.15 1.69
N GLN A 27 -8.61 15.18 0.90
CA GLN A 27 -9.50 15.76 -0.10
C GLN A 27 -9.34 15.09 -1.47
N VAL A 28 -9.46 13.75 -1.52
CA VAL A 28 -9.35 12.94 -2.74
C VAL A 28 -10.49 11.93 -2.83
N SER A 29 -10.79 11.45 -4.03
CA SER A 29 -11.66 10.28 -4.18
C SER A 29 -10.93 8.97 -3.86
N GLN A 30 -11.66 7.88 -3.58
CA GLN A 30 -11.05 6.54 -3.43
C GLN A 30 -10.22 6.18 -4.67
N THR A 31 -10.81 6.29 -5.87
CA THR A 31 -10.10 6.02 -7.13
C THR A 31 -8.82 6.83 -7.27
N GLU A 32 -8.85 8.10 -6.87
CA GLU A 32 -7.69 8.99 -6.93
C GLU A 32 -6.60 8.59 -5.93
N ALA A 33 -6.96 8.19 -4.70
CA ALA A 33 -5.99 7.67 -3.72
C ALA A 33 -5.20 6.46 -4.26
N PHE A 34 -5.88 5.49 -4.90
CA PHE A 34 -5.21 4.35 -5.54
C PHE A 34 -4.37 4.76 -6.77
N LYS A 35 -4.86 5.71 -7.58
CA LYS A 35 -4.08 6.27 -8.70
C LYS A 35 -2.83 7.00 -8.23
N ASN A 36 -2.90 7.69 -7.09
CA ASN A 36 -1.77 8.40 -6.50
C ASN A 36 -0.64 7.43 -6.13
N ILE A 37 -0.96 6.26 -5.53
CA ILE A 37 0.02 5.19 -5.28
C ILE A 37 0.71 4.76 -6.58
N LEU A 38 -0.08 4.39 -7.60
CA LEU A 38 0.46 3.93 -8.89
C LEU A 38 1.33 4.99 -9.56
N THR A 39 0.90 6.26 -9.48
CA THR A 39 1.62 7.39 -10.06
C THR A 39 2.92 7.66 -9.34
N GLU A 40 2.95 7.50 -8.01
CA GLU A 40 4.16 7.71 -7.24
C GLU A 40 5.15 6.56 -7.40
N LEU A 41 4.70 5.30 -7.39
CA LEU A 41 5.56 4.13 -7.66
C LEU A 41 6.25 4.24 -9.03
N ARG A 42 5.53 4.67 -10.08
CA ARG A 42 6.10 4.88 -11.42
C ARG A 42 7.18 5.97 -11.50
N LYS A 43 7.37 6.77 -10.44
CA LYS A 43 8.45 7.77 -10.36
C LYS A 43 9.70 7.25 -9.67
N PHE A 44 9.67 6.06 -9.10
CA PHE A 44 10.87 5.36 -8.66
C PHE A 44 11.52 4.69 -9.87
N ASP A 45 12.85 4.69 -9.89
CA ASP A 45 13.61 3.95 -10.88
C ASP A 45 13.52 2.44 -10.62
N ASP A 46 13.64 1.64 -11.68
CA ASP A 46 13.76 0.17 -11.64
C ASP A 46 12.59 -0.61 -11.03
N ILE A 47 11.38 -0.05 -11.10
CA ILE A 47 10.14 -0.77 -10.74
C ILE A 47 9.76 -1.77 -11.83
N SER A 48 9.73 -3.06 -11.48
CA SER A 48 9.38 -4.15 -12.43
C SER A 48 7.98 -4.73 -12.23
N GLN A 49 7.42 -4.64 -11.02
CA GLN A 49 6.09 -5.15 -10.70
C GLN A 49 5.43 -4.31 -9.61
N ILE A 50 4.11 -4.14 -9.71
CA ILE A 50 3.26 -3.49 -8.70
C ILE A 50 2.00 -4.34 -8.51
N ASP A 51 1.67 -4.62 -7.26
CA ASP A 51 0.46 -5.32 -6.85
C ASP A 51 -0.19 -4.60 -5.66
N ILE A 52 -1.45 -4.20 -5.78
CA ILE A 52 -2.22 -3.53 -4.72
C ILE A 52 -3.39 -4.42 -4.33
N GLN A 53 -3.32 -4.99 -3.13
CA GLN A 53 -4.33 -5.89 -2.60
C GLN A 53 -5.25 -5.19 -1.59
N THR A 54 -6.53 -5.52 -1.65
CA THR A 54 -7.57 -5.07 -0.71
C THR A 54 -8.62 -6.17 -0.56
N ALA A 55 -9.45 -6.11 0.48
CA ALA A 55 -10.62 -7.01 0.59
C ALA A 55 -11.80 -6.60 -0.32
N ALA A 56 -11.63 -5.57 -1.15
CA ALA A 56 -12.63 -5.16 -2.14
C ALA A 56 -12.37 -5.86 -3.48
N PRO A 57 -13.42 -6.16 -4.26
CA PRO A 57 -13.24 -6.75 -5.59
C PRO A 57 -12.55 -5.77 -6.53
N HIS A 58 -11.45 -6.23 -7.13
CA HIS A 58 -10.81 -5.60 -8.28
C HIS A 58 -11.39 -6.21 -9.57
N ASN A 59 -11.39 -5.44 -10.66
CA ASN A 59 -11.78 -5.98 -11.96
C ASN A 59 -10.53 -6.22 -12.83
N SER A 60 -10.65 -7.09 -13.84
CA SER A 60 -9.53 -7.46 -14.72
C SER A 60 -8.97 -6.28 -15.52
N GLN A 61 -9.75 -5.23 -15.73
CA GLN A 61 -9.32 -4.04 -16.48
C GLN A 61 -8.40 -3.14 -15.64
N PHE A 62 -8.61 -3.09 -14.32
CA PHE A 62 -7.85 -2.26 -13.38
C PHE A 62 -7.51 -3.10 -12.13
N PRO A 63 -6.53 -4.01 -12.22
CA PRO A 63 -6.24 -4.97 -11.15
C PRO A 63 -5.70 -4.34 -9.86
N ASN A 64 -5.27 -3.07 -9.90
CA ASN A 64 -4.72 -2.33 -8.77
C ASN A 64 -5.63 -1.19 -8.29
N ILE A 65 -6.87 -1.12 -8.80
CA ILE A 65 -7.83 -0.08 -8.41
C ILE A 65 -9.15 -0.80 -8.05
N PRO A 66 -9.54 -0.82 -6.77
CA PRO A 66 -10.80 -1.41 -6.38
C PRO A 66 -11.96 -0.60 -6.96
N ARG A 67 -13.14 -1.22 -7.04
CA ARG A 67 -14.36 -0.53 -7.47
C ARG A 67 -14.56 0.75 -6.64
N SER A 68 -14.92 1.85 -7.30
CA SER A 68 -15.01 3.20 -6.67
C SER A 68 -15.99 3.31 -5.50
N SER A 69 -16.99 2.43 -5.44
CA SER A 69 -18.01 2.39 -4.38
C SER A 69 -17.82 1.20 -3.43
N ALA A 70 -16.65 0.56 -3.44
CA ALA A 70 -16.40 -0.58 -2.57
C ALA A 70 -16.16 -0.13 -1.13
N ASP A 71 -16.87 -0.76 -0.21
CA ASP A 71 -16.77 -0.54 1.24
C ASP A 71 -16.66 -1.89 1.96
N PRO A 72 -15.47 -2.53 1.90
CA PRO A 72 -15.25 -3.84 2.51
C PRO A 72 -15.17 -3.74 4.04
N SER A 73 -15.56 -4.81 4.74
CA SER A 73 -15.44 -4.88 6.20
C SER A 73 -13.99 -4.81 6.69
N ASP A 74 -13.04 -5.26 5.87
CA ASP A 74 -11.61 -5.04 6.07
C ASP A 74 -11.14 -3.90 5.14
N PRO A 75 -10.89 -2.69 5.66
CA PRO A 75 -10.45 -1.54 4.87
C PRO A 75 -8.94 -1.52 4.62
N GLY A 76 -8.21 -2.58 5.00
CA GLY A 76 -6.77 -2.67 4.81
C GLY A 76 -6.33 -2.56 3.35
N VAL A 77 -5.23 -1.86 3.13
CA VAL A 77 -4.57 -1.72 1.82
C VAL A 77 -3.15 -2.25 1.93
N LEU A 78 -2.79 -3.18 1.06
CA LEU A 78 -1.46 -3.77 0.98
C LEU A 78 -0.84 -3.44 -0.38
N VAL A 79 0.24 -2.67 -0.39
CA VAL A 79 0.96 -2.33 -1.63
C VAL A 79 2.26 -3.10 -1.67
N LEU A 80 2.43 -3.95 -2.67
CA LEU A 80 3.67 -4.65 -2.97
C LEU A 80 4.28 -4.11 -4.27
N TRP A 81 5.60 -4.03 -4.31
CA TRP A 81 6.32 -3.74 -5.54
C TRP A 81 7.68 -4.43 -5.58
N GLN A 82 8.20 -4.60 -6.80
CA GLN A 82 9.55 -5.11 -7.04
C GLN A 82 10.43 -3.98 -7.55
N ARG A 83 11.58 -3.76 -6.91
CA ARG A 83 12.62 -2.79 -7.28
C ARG A 83 13.99 -3.44 -7.12
N ASP A 84 14.86 -3.34 -8.12
CA ASP A 84 16.22 -3.90 -8.09
C ASP A 84 16.28 -5.40 -7.70
N GLY A 85 15.30 -6.17 -8.14
CA GLY A 85 15.18 -7.60 -7.84
C GLY A 85 14.71 -7.93 -6.42
N GLN A 86 14.41 -6.92 -5.60
CA GLN A 86 13.91 -7.05 -4.23
C GLN A 86 12.42 -6.72 -4.14
N GLN A 87 11.69 -7.50 -3.33
CA GLN A 87 10.29 -7.24 -3.03
C GLN A 87 10.16 -6.31 -1.85
N TYR A 88 9.27 -5.33 -1.99
CA TYR A 88 8.96 -4.34 -0.98
C TYR A 88 7.47 -4.35 -0.68
N VAL A 89 7.11 -4.03 0.56
CA VAL A 89 5.71 -4.02 1.02
C VAL A 89 5.40 -2.82 1.93
N ALA A 90 4.27 -2.17 1.68
CA ALA A 90 3.70 -1.08 2.47
C ALA A 90 2.23 -1.38 2.81
N PRO A 91 1.97 -2.01 3.97
CA PRO A 91 0.62 -2.22 4.48
C PRO A 91 0.09 -1.00 5.25
N CYS A 92 -1.22 -0.72 5.15
CA CYS A 92 -1.90 0.25 5.98
C CYS A 92 -3.35 -0.17 6.26
N ASP A 93 -3.70 -0.34 7.53
CA ASP A 93 -5.07 -0.63 8.00
C ASP A 93 -5.47 0.21 9.22
N GLN A 94 -4.77 1.32 9.44
CA GLN A 94 -5.01 2.21 10.57
C GLN A 94 -6.36 2.95 10.46
N TRP A 95 -6.81 3.20 9.23
CA TRP A 95 -8.02 3.97 8.98
C TRP A 95 -9.22 3.06 8.69
N ASP A 96 -10.42 3.57 8.96
CA ASP A 96 -11.68 2.83 8.85
C ASP A 96 -12.20 2.67 7.41
N ASN A 97 -11.49 3.22 6.40
CA ASN A 97 -11.89 3.18 5.01
C ASN A 97 -10.70 3.03 4.04
N LEU A 98 -10.98 2.48 2.84
CA LEU A 98 -9.97 2.23 1.81
C LEU A 98 -9.26 3.51 1.33
N ARG A 99 -10.01 4.61 1.18
CA ARG A 99 -9.47 5.88 0.67
C ARG A 99 -8.33 6.38 1.57
N ASP A 100 -8.56 6.42 2.87
CA ASP A 100 -7.61 6.97 3.83
C ASP A 100 -6.37 6.08 3.97
N ASN A 101 -6.54 4.75 4.00
CA ASN A 101 -5.42 3.80 3.98
C ASN A 101 -4.60 3.93 2.70
N ALA A 102 -5.23 3.98 1.52
CA ALA A 102 -4.51 4.16 0.26
C ALA A 102 -3.78 5.51 0.18
N GLN A 103 -4.42 6.59 0.61
CA GLN A 103 -3.82 7.91 0.57
C GLN A 103 -2.66 8.05 1.58
N ALA A 104 -2.74 7.38 2.73
CA ALA A 104 -1.62 7.30 3.67
C ALA A 104 -0.41 6.57 3.05
N VAL A 105 -0.62 5.46 2.33
CA VAL A 105 0.46 4.76 1.60
C VAL A 105 1.07 5.65 0.52
N TYR A 106 0.26 6.42 -0.22
CA TYR A 106 0.77 7.41 -1.16
C TYR A 106 1.70 8.44 -0.48
N HIS A 107 1.30 9.01 0.66
CA HIS A 107 2.12 9.99 1.37
C HIS A 107 3.44 9.37 1.88
N TYR A 108 3.40 8.12 2.33
CA TYR A 108 4.60 7.36 2.66
C TYR A 108 5.55 7.25 1.46
N LEU A 109 5.06 6.78 0.31
CA LEU A 109 5.88 6.64 -0.92
C LEU A 109 6.43 7.98 -1.40
N ASN A 110 5.64 9.04 -1.33
CA ASN A 110 6.05 10.38 -1.73
C ASN A 110 7.17 10.92 -0.83
N ALA A 111 7.04 10.73 0.49
CA ALA A 111 8.07 11.10 1.45
C ALA A 111 9.36 10.30 1.22
N LYS A 112 9.25 8.98 1.04
CA LYS A 112 10.38 8.07 0.72
C LYS A 112 11.14 8.55 -0.51
N ARG A 113 10.45 8.79 -1.62
CA ARG A 113 11.08 9.30 -2.85
C ARG A 113 11.67 10.70 -2.68
N GLY A 114 11.02 11.54 -1.87
CA GLY A 114 11.50 12.89 -1.55
C GLY A 114 12.88 12.84 -0.88
N MET A 115 13.03 11.97 0.13
CA MET A 115 14.30 11.78 0.83
C MET A 115 15.42 11.28 -0.10
N GLU A 116 15.15 10.26 -0.94
CA GLU A 116 16.09 9.78 -1.95
C GLU A 116 16.55 10.92 -2.88
N ARG A 117 15.60 11.69 -3.43
CA ARG A 117 15.87 12.80 -4.35
C ARG A 117 16.66 13.94 -3.70
N TRP A 118 16.43 14.22 -2.42
CA TRP A 118 17.09 15.31 -1.71
C TRP A 118 18.44 14.90 -1.10
N GLY A 119 18.87 13.64 -1.30
CA GLY A 119 20.13 13.13 -0.75
C GLY A 119 20.10 12.93 0.76
N VAL A 120 18.91 12.81 1.36
CA VAL A 120 18.76 12.51 2.79
C VAL A 120 18.82 11.01 2.96
N GLY A 121 19.98 10.51 3.40
CA GLY A 121 20.14 9.13 3.85
C GLY A 121 19.63 9.00 5.28
N THR A 122 18.61 8.17 5.48
CA THR A 122 18.26 7.62 6.80
C THR A 122 18.74 6.18 6.85
N THR A 123 19.04 5.67 8.04
CA THR A 123 19.29 4.23 8.19
C THR A 123 18.04 3.51 7.71
N GLU A 124 18.15 2.56 6.78
CA GLU A 124 17.02 1.90 6.10
C GLU A 124 15.94 1.35 7.05
N HIS A 125 16.31 1.11 8.32
CA HIS A 125 15.44 0.71 9.43
C HIS A 125 14.41 1.76 9.89
N GLU A 126 14.59 3.06 9.64
CA GLU A 126 13.71 4.10 10.21
C GLU A 126 12.39 4.29 9.42
N PHE A 127 12.36 3.88 8.14
CA PHE A 127 11.17 3.93 7.29
C PHE A 127 10.85 2.53 6.75
N MET A 128 10.46 1.62 7.65
CA MET A 128 10.20 0.21 7.36
C MET A 128 9.15 0.01 6.25
N THR A 129 9.60 -0.02 4.99
CA THR A 129 9.08 -0.97 4.00
C THR A 129 9.96 -2.19 4.18
N GLN A 130 9.40 -3.30 4.63
CA GLN A 130 10.22 -4.48 4.82
C GLN A 130 10.51 -5.11 3.47
N GLN A 131 11.78 -5.48 3.26
CA GLN A 131 12.13 -6.37 2.16
C GLN A 131 11.64 -7.75 2.52
N VAL A 132 10.82 -8.34 1.66
CA VAL A 132 10.36 -9.72 1.85
C VAL A 132 11.37 -10.62 1.15
N GLU A 133 12.16 -11.37 1.92
CA GLU A 133 13.02 -12.41 1.37
C GLU A 133 12.14 -13.48 0.71
N LYS A 134 12.41 -13.81 -0.56
CA LYS A 134 11.68 -14.89 -1.23
C LYS A 134 12.11 -16.21 -0.59
N GLU A 135 11.21 -16.89 0.10
CA GLU A 135 11.34 -18.35 0.23
C GLU A 135 11.28 -18.95 -1.18
N PRO A 136 12.22 -19.84 -1.57
CA PRO A 136 12.16 -20.48 -2.86
C PRO A 136 10.90 -21.33 -2.93
N VAL A 137 10.03 -21.04 -3.90
CA VAL A 137 8.90 -21.91 -4.26
C VAL A 137 9.49 -23.24 -4.70
N ASN A 138 9.46 -24.23 -3.81
CA ASN A 138 9.82 -25.60 -4.14
C ASN A 138 8.79 -26.14 -5.14
N ARG A 139 9.28 -26.47 -6.33
CA ARG A 139 8.54 -27.09 -7.43
C ARG A 139 8.37 -28.58 -7.21
#